data_AF-A0A1D1ZCA9-F1
#
_entry.id   AF-A0A1D1ZCA9-F1
#
_cell.length_a   1.000
_cell.length_b   1.000
_cell.length_c   1.000
_cell.angle_alpha   90.00
_cell.angle_beta   90.00
_cell.angle_gamma   90.00
#
_symmetry.space_group_name_H-M   'P 1'
#
loop_
_entity.id
_entity.type
_entity.pdbx_description
1 polymer ?
#
loop_
_entity_poly.entity_id
_entity_poly.type
_entity_poly.pdbx_seq_one_letter_code
_entity_poly.pdbx_strand_id
1 'polypeptide(L)'
;MPHQDGPAYFPVVAILSLGSPVVIDFTPHPRLSEDTIHVENMPVKSATIGGSVVNSCTWSDESSCKQVDIRHPSSLLLMPGSLLIFKDDAYVDYLHGIEDSELQSLAKIVNTSEAIKVQDQSTHGRSFELGGQQQCPSIHRTATRVSLTCRLVLKVHRNLFKF
;
A
#
# COMPACT_ATOMS: atom_id res chain seq x y z
N MET A 1 8.03 -3.26 -10.62
CA MET A 1 8.51 -4.33 -9.71
C MET A 1 8.17 -3.97 -8.26
N PRO A 2 7.43 -4.81 -7.52
CA PRO A 2 7.15 -4.60 -6.10
C PRO A 2 8.41 -4.64 -5.25
N HIS A 3 8.58 -3.67 -4.35
CA HIS A 3 9.74 -3.58 -3.46
C HIS A 3 9.42 -2.81 -2.18
N GLN A 4 10.34 -2.82 -1.23
CA GLN A 4 10.28 -2.02 -0.01
C GLN A 4 11.51 -1.10 0.06
N ASP A 5 11.34 0.08 0.63
CA ASP A 5 12.46 1.00 0.86
C ASP A 5 13.34 0.54 2.02
N GLY A 6 14.65 0.72 1.88
CA GLY A 6 15.62 0.27 2.87
C GLY A 6 15.53 1.02 4.21
N PRO A 7 15.97 0.43 5.32
CA PRO A 7 15.77 0.98 6.67
C PRO A 7 16.41 2.35 6.90
N ALA A 8 17.39 2.75 6.08
CA ALA A 8 18.03 4.06 6.15
C ALA A 8 17.09 5.25 5.89
N TYR A 9 15.93 5.01 5.28
CA TYR A 9 14.94 6.04 4.92
C TYR A 9 13.66 6.00 5.77
N PHE A 10 13.62 5.13 6.78
CA PHE A 10 12.51 5.06 7.74
C PHE A 10 12.37 6.40 8.50
N PRO A 11 11.15 6.87 8.84
CA PRO A 11 9.85 6.17 8.75
C PRO A 11 8.97 6.54 7.56
N VAL A 12 9.36 7.49 6.72
CA VAL A 12 8.44 8.17 5.81
C VAL A 12 9.07 8.47 4.47
N VAL A 13 8.26 8.31 3.42
CA VAL A 13 8.61 8.66 2.04
C VAL A 13 7.53 9.54 1.46
N ALA A 14 7.96 10.55 0.71
CA ALA A 14 7.07 11.38 -0.08
C ALA A 14 7.43 11.26 -1.57
N ILE A 15 6.43 11.08 -2.42
CA ILE A 15 6.56 10.96 -3.87
C ILE A 15 5.67 12.00 -4.54
N LEU A 16 6.28 12.99 -5.19
CA LEU A 16 5.57 13.92 -6.08
C LEU A 16 5.46 13.31 -7.48
N SER A 17 4.25 13.20 -8.01
CA SER A 17 3.99 12.68 -9.37
C SER A 17 3.81 13.81 -10.36
N LEU A 18 4.43 13.74 -11.53
CA LEU A 18 4.42 14.76 -12.58
C LEU A 18 4.23 14.15 -13.97
N GLY A 19 3.68 14.93 -14.90
CA GLY A 19 3.57 14.58 -16.33
C GLY A 19 2.36 13.70 -16.66
N SER A 20 2.36 12.43 -16.23
CA SER A 20 1.34 11.44 -16.61
C SER A 20 0.85 10.63 -15.39
N PRO A 21 -0.45 10.28 -15.31
CA PRO A 21 -0.98 9.48 -14.22
C PRO A 21 -0.41 8.06 -14.19
N VAL A 22 -0.41 7.44 -13.01
CA VAL A 22 -0.02 6.03 -12.85
C VAL A 22 -0.74 5.40 -11.67
N VAL A 23 -0.97 4.09 -11.75
CA VAL A 23 -1.40 3.27 -10.62
C VAL A 23 -0.17 2.73 -9.91
N ILE A 24 -0.11 2.93 -8.58
CA ILE A 24 0.85 2.28 -7.70
C ILE A 24 0.10 1.24 -6.85
N ASP A 25 0.67 0.05 -6.75
CA ASP A 25 0.15 -1.04 -5.94
C ASP A 25 0.87 -1.11 -4.60
N PHE A 26 0.13 -1.38 -3.54
CA PHE A 26 0.61 -1.77 -2.22
C PHE A 26 0.12 -3.20 -1.95
N THR A 27 1.06 -4.15 -1.91
CA THR A 27 0.78 -5.55 -1.61
C THR A 27 1.44 -5.95 -0.31
N PRO A 28 0.78 -6.72 0.58
CA PRO A 28 1.40 -7.19 1.82
C PRO A 28 2.74 -7.90 1.55
N HIS A 29 3.74 -7.61 2.37
CA HIS A 29 5.00 -8.33 2.33
C HIS A 29 4.76 -9.78 2.79
N PRO A 30 5.42 -10.80 2.19
CA PRO A 30 5.31 -12.19 2.64
C PRO A 30 5.53 -12.45 4.14
N ARG A 31 6.20 -11.54 4.84
CA ARG A 31 6.44 -11.62 6.30
C ARG A 31 5.13 -11.46 7.08
N LEU A 32 4.20 -10.64 6.58
CA LEU A 32 2.87 -10.48 7.17
C LEU A 32 1.98 -11.73 7.00
N SER A 33 2.22 -12.54 5.97
CA SER A 33 1.48 -13.78 5.76
C SER A 33 1.97 -14.93 6.63
N GLU A 34 3.25 -14.94 7.02
CA GLU A 34 3.85 -16.00 7.85
C GLU A 34 3.35 -15.98 9.30
N ASP A 35 3.04 -14.80 9.87
CA ASP A 35 2.48 -14.66 11.22
C ASP A 35 1.07 -15.29 11.38
N THR A 36 0.48 -15.79 10.29
CA THR A 36 -0.84 -16.44 10.29
C THR A 36 -0.76 -17.96 10.43
N ILE A 37 0.43 -18.58 10.29
CA ILE A 37 0.59 -20.03 10.45
C ILE A 37 1.10 -20.36 11.86
N HIS A 38 0.24 -20.13 12.85
CA HIS A 38 0.30 -20.87 14.12
C HIS A 38 -1.09 -20.97 14.75
N VAL A 39 -2.04 -21.54 13.99
CA VAL A 39 -3.31 -22.03 14.54
C VAL A 39 -3.57 -23.45 14.06
N GLU A 40 -2.62 -24.37 14.16
CA GLU A 40 -2.97 -25.80 14.21
C GLU A 40 -2.06 -26.54 15.20
N ASN A 41 -2.70 -27.10 16.24
CA ASN A 41 -2.22 -28.13 17.18
C ASN A 41 -1.33 -27.69 18.36
N MET A 42 -1.98 -27.19 19.42
CA MET A 42 -1.46 -27.32 20.80
C MET A 42 -2.38 -28.25 21.60
N PRO A 43 -1.87 -29.35 22.19
CA PRO A 43 -2.66 -30.15 23.11
C PRO A 43 -2.86 -29.35 24.41
N VAL A 44 -4.10 -29.34 24.89
CA VAL A 44 -4.47 -28.79 26.19
C VAL A 44 -3.57 -29.38 27.27
N LYS A 45 -2.68 -28.57 27.84
CA LYS A 45 -2.08 -28.80 29.15
C LYS A 45 -2.12 -27.50 29.95
N SER A 46 -3.17 -27.43 30.75
CA SER A 46 -3.32 -26.54 31.89
C SER A 46 -2.15 -26.68 32.87
N ALA A 47 -1.43 -25.60 33.16
CA ALA A 47 -0.93 -25.27 34.49
C ALA A 47 -0.36 -23.85 34.52
N THR A 48 -0.64 -23.17 35.61
CA THR A 48 -0.61 -21.73 35.81
C THR A 48 0.71 -21.25 36.46
N ILE A 49 0.99 -19.96 36.25
CA ILE A 49 1.75 -18.98 37.07
C ILE A 49 3.28 -18.89 36.87
N GLY A 50 3.69 -17.77 36.26
CA GLY A 50 4.91 -17.06 36.67
C GLY A 50 5.66 -16.26 35.59
N GLY A 51 5.18 -15.05 35.23
CA GLY A 51 6.07 -13.95 34.83
C GLY A 51 6.07 -13.46 33.37
N SER A 52 5.17 -12.51 33.09
CA SER A 52 5.37 -11.29 32.27
C SER A 52 5.85 -11.38 30.81
N VAL A 53 4.90 -11.27 29.87
CA VAL A 53 5.10 -10.47 28.65
C VAL A 53 3.86 -9.60 28.45
N VAL A 54 4.06 -8.29 28.51
CA VAL A 54 3.04 -7.27 28.33
C VAL A 54 2.69 -7.19 26.85
N ASN A 55 1.45 -7.47 26.49
CA ASN A 55 0.87 -7.02 25.23
C ASN A 55 -0.25 -6.04 25.58
N SER A 56 0.12 -4.76 25.66
CA SER A 56 -0.83 -3.65 25.60
C SER A 56 -1.31 -3.60 24.14
N CYS A 57 -2.60 -3.68 23.81
CA CYS A 57 -3.65 -2.81 24.33
C CYS A 57 -4.95 -3.60 24.53
N THR A 58 -5.42 -3.65 25.78
CA THR A 58 -6.82 -3.86 26.11
C THR A 58 -7.56 -2.52 25.96
N TRP A 59 -8.43 -2.42 24.96
CA TRP A 59 -9.61 -1.56 25.04
C TRP A 59 -10.84 -2.45 24.95
N SER A 60 -11.36 -2.79 26.11
CA SER A 60 -12.70 -3.29 26.30
C SER A 60 -13.66 -2.11 26.24
N ASP A 61 -14.36 -1.98 25.11
CA ASP A 61 -15.67 -1.35 25.10
C ASP A 61 -16.52 -1.91 23.95
N GLU A 62 -17.77 -2.17 24.27
CA GLU A 62 -18.76 -2.83 23.42
C GLU A 62 -19.08 -1.98 22.19
N SER A 63 -18.38 -2.24 21.10
CA SER A 63 -18.76 -1.78 19.77
C SER A 63 -18.20 -2.74 18.75
N SER A 64 -19.04 -3.19 17.82
CA SER A 64 -18.70 -4.12 16.73
C SER A 64 -17.58 -3.53 15.85
N CYS A 65 -16.34 -3.64 16.29
CA CYS A 65 -15.17 -3.29 15.50
C CYS A 65 -14.93 -4.45 14.54
N LYS A 66 -15.52 -4.32 13.35
CA LYS A 66 -15.22 -5.20 12.21
C LYS A 66 -13.70 -5.28 12.11
N GLN A 67 -13.14 -6.45 12.35
CA GLN A 67 -11.73 -6.74 12.12
C GLN A 67 -11.52 -6.60 10.61
N VAL A 68 -11.20 -5.38 10.17
CA VAL A 68 -10.84 -5.11 8.78
C VAL A 68 -9.56 -5.89 8.58
N ASP A 69 -9.61 -6.93 7.77
CA ASP A 69 -8.43 -7.71 7.42
C ASP A 69 -7.49 -6.77 6.65
N ILE A 70 -6.54 -6.17 7.39
CA ILE A 70 -5.64 -5.11 6.90
C ILE A 70 -4.78 -5.65 5.74
N ARG A 71 -4.68 -6.97 5.58
CA ARG A 71 -3.83 -7.69 4.62
C ARG A 71 -4.33 -7.68 3.17
N HIS A 72 -5.28 -6.82 2.81
CA HIS A 72 -5.73 -6.75 1.42
C HIS A 72 -4.78 -5.88 0.58
N PRO A 73 -4.37 -6.35 -0.61
CA PRO A 73 -3.65 -5.52 -1.56
C PRO A 73 -4.55 -4.35 -1.99
N SER A 74 -3.97 -3.17 -2.11
CA SER A 74 -4.67 -1.95 -2.52
C SER A 74 -3.86 -1.19 -3.56
N SER A 75 -4.55 -0.42 -4.39
CA SER A 75 -3.91 0.40 -5.43
C SER A 75 -4.31 1.87 -5.26
N LEU A 76 -3.44 2.77 -5.70
CA LEU A 76 -3.68 4.22 -5.68
C LEU A 76 -3.41 4.80 -7.07
N LEU A 77 -4.32 5.66 -7.54
CA LEU A 77 -4.12 6.47 -8.73
C LEU A 77 -3.37 7.74 -8.36
N LEU A 78 -2.17 7.90 -8.91
CA LEU A 78 -1.34 9.08 -8.73
C LEU A 78 -1.49 10.00 -9.93
N MET A 79 -2.27 11.06 -9.77
CA MET A 79 -2.45 12.09 -10.80
C MET A 79 -1.22 13.02 -10.91
N PRO A 80 -0.98 13.66 -12.06
CA PRO A 80 0.03 14.72 -12.16
C PRO A 80 -0.24 15.84 -11.13
N GLY A 81 0.79 16.26 -10.41
CA GLY A 81 0.71 17.23 -9.32
C GLY A 81 0.31 16.64 -7.95
N SER A 82 0.02 15.33 -7.87
CA SER A 82 -0.30 14.68 -6.59
C SER A 82 0.96 14.35 -5.78
N LEU A 83 0.80 14.42 -4.45
CA LEU A 83 1.83 14.03 -3.48
C LEU A 83 1.36 12.79 -2.72
N LEU A 84 2.05 11.67 -2.92
CA LEU A 84 1.86 10.47 -2.12
C LEU A 84 2.81 10.52 -0.92
N ILE A 85 2.28 10.36 0.29
CA ILE A 85 3.07 10.20 1.52
C ILE A 85 2.66 8.88 2.15
N PHE A 86 3.61 7.99 2.40
CA PHE A 86 3.38 6.75 3.14
C PHE A 86 4.42 6.59 4.24
N LYS A 87 3.99 6.01 5.36
CA LYS A 87 4.74 5.84 6.61
C LYS A 87 4.26 4.62 7.37
N ASP A 88 4.95 4.30 8.47
CA ASP A 88 4.57 3.25 9.42
C ASP A 88 4.36 1.90 8.70
N ASP A 89 3.26 1.19 8.94
CA ASP A 89 2.98 -0.13 8.37
C ASP A 89 3.06 -0.14 6.83
N ALA A 90 2.59 0.91 6.15
CA ALA A 90 2.67 1.01 4.70
C ALA A 90 4.13 1.09 4.18
N TYR A 91 5.06 1.52 5.03
CA TYR A 91 6.50 1.53 4.75
C TYR A 91 7.17 0.20 5.13
N VAL A 92 6.77 -0.40 6.25
CA VAL A 92 7.45 -1.56 6.85
C VAL A 92 6.96 -2.90 6.29
N ASP A 93 5.67 -2.97 6.00
CA ASP A 93 4.96 -4.24 5.83
C ASP A 93 4.32 -4.41 4.46
N TYR A 94 4.38 -3.39 3.60
CA TYR A 94 3.89 -3.46 2.23
C TYR A 94 5.02 -3.30 1.23
N LEU A 95 4.97 -4.13 0.20
CA LEU A 95 5.69 -3.91 -1.04
C LEU A 95 4.91 -2.89 -1.86
N HIS A 96 5.59 -1.89 -2.39
CA HIS A 96 5.02 -0.94 -3.32
C HIS A 96 5.65 -1.08 -4.71
N GLY A 97 4.86 -0.86 -5.74
CA GLY A 97 5.33 -1.03 -7.11
C GLY A 97 4.41 -0.40 -8.14
N ILE A 98 5.01 -0.02 -9.26
CA ILE A 98 4.28 0.32 -10.47
C ILE A 98 4.45 -0.87 -11.42
N GLU A 99 3.33 -1.34 -11.98
CA GLU A 99 3.32 -2.33 -13.04
C GLU A 99 3.89 -1.71 -14.33
N ASP A 100 4.79 -2.45 -14.98
CA ASP A 100 5.37 -2.05 -16.26
C ASP A 100 4.41 -2.43 -17.40
N SER A 101 3.33 -1.67 -17.48
CA SER A 101 2.27 -1.81 -18.48
C SER A 101 1.78 -0.43 -18.91
N GLU A 102 1.46 -0.30 -20.19
CA GLU A 102 0.79 0.88 -20.73
C GLU A 102 -0.67 0.96 -20.29
N LEU A 103 -1.34 -0.19 -20.13
CA LEU A 103 -2.72 -0.28 -19.67
C LEU A 103 -2.75 -0.68 -18.19
N GLN A 104 -3.34 0.16 -17.34
CA GLN A 104 -3.42 -0.07 -15.91
C GLN A 104 -4.87 -0.15 -15.42
N SER A 105 -5.18 -1.18 -14.65
CA SER A 105 -6.53 -1.41 -14.11
C SER A 105 -6.84 -0.48 -12.95
N LEU A 106 -8.07 0.02 -12.91
CA LEU A 106 -8.59 0.85 -11.83
C LEU A 106 -9.44 0.06 -10.81
N ALA A 107 -9.57 -1.25 -10.98
CA ALA A 107 -10.51 -2.07 -10.20
C ALA A 107 -10.20 -2.10 -8.69
N LYS A 108 -8.93 -1.94 -8.29
CA LYS A 108 -8.47 -2.02 -6.89
C LYS A 108 -8.12 -0.65 -6.30
N ILE A 109 -8.47 0.43 -6.99
CA ILE A 109 -8.10 1.77 -6.57
C ILE A 109 -8.94 2.23 -5.38
N VAL A 110 -8.26 2.70 -4.35
CA VAL A 110 -8.92 3.20 -3.13
C VAL A 110 -9.33 4.67 -3.25
N ASN A 111 -8.62 5.51 -4.02
CA ASN A 111 -9.02 6.89 -4.29
C ASN A 111 -9.96 7.00 -5.49
N THR A 112 -11.14 6.38 -5.36
CA THR A 112 -12.14 6.23 -6.43
C THR A 112 -12.63 7.55 -7.02
N SER A 113 -12.64 8.64 -6.24
CA SER A 113 -13.00 9.97 -6.73
C SER A 113 -12.10 10.45 -7.89
N GLU A 114 -10.80 10.14 -7.85
CA GLU A 114 -9.88 10.47 -8.95
C GLU A 114 -10.08 9.54 -10.14
N ALA A 115 -10.38 8.26 -9.88
CA ALA A 115 -10.67 7.28 -10.93
C ALA A 115 -11.90 7.67 -11.77
N ILE A 116 -12.94 8.22 -11.14
CA ILE A 116 -14.14 8.70 -11.83
C ILE A 116 -13.81 9.88 -12.74
N LYS A 117 -13.04 10.87 -12.25
CA LYS A 117 -12.66 12.05 -13.06
C LYS A 117 -11.90 11.68 -14.32
N VAL A 118 -11.02 10.67 -14.25
CA VAL A 118 -10.27 10.20 -15.42
C VAL A 118 -11.16 9.47 -16.41
N GLN A 119 -12.15 8.71 -15.94
CA GLN A 119 -13.13 8.06 -16.81
C GLN A 119 -14.01 9.07 -17.55
N ASP A 120 -14.52 10.09 -16.87
CA ASP A 120 -15.36 11.13 -17.50
C ASP A 120 -14.61 11.92 -18.59
N GLN A 121 -13.31 12.14 -18.42
CA GLN A 121 -12.49 12.79 -19.45
C GLN A 121 -12.26 11.89 -20.68
N SER A 122 -12.30 10.57 -20.51
CA SER A 122 -12.11 9.61 -21.61
C SER A 122 -13.40 9.34 -22.41
N THR A 123 -14.58 9.56 -21.81
CA THR A 123 -15.89 9.26 -22.44
C THR A 123 -16.41 10.37 -23.34
N HIS A 124 -15.85 11.58 -23.30
CA HIS A 124 -16.22 12.65 -24.23
C HIS A 124 -15.79 12.42 -25.70
N GLY A 125 -15.10 11.31 -26.01
CA GLY A 125 -14.63 10.97 -27.37
C GLY A 125 -15.04 9.61 -27.93
N ARG A 126 -15.80 8.77 -27.21
CA ARG A 126 -16.27 7.46 -27.74
C ARG A 126 -17.78 7.47 -27.94
N SER A 127 -18.17 7.59 -29.21
CA SER A 127 -19.50 7.24 -29.70
C SER A 127 -19.93 5.88 -29.14
N PHE A 128 -21.15 5.84 -28.61
CA PHE A 128 -21.76 4.72 -27.93
C PHE A 128 -21.86 3.50 -28.87
N GLU A 129 -21.05 2.46 -28.64
CA GLU A 129 -21.29 1.14 -29.24
C GLU A 129 -21.92 0.20 -28.20
N LEU A 130 -23.16 -0.20 -28.49
CA LEU A 130 -23.92 -1.22 -27.78
C LEU A 130 -23.22 -2.58 -27.93
N GLY A 131 -22.50 -3.02 -26.89
CA GLY A 131 -21.92 -4.36 -26.82
C GLY A 131 -21.56 -4.71 -25.38
N GLY A 132 -22.30 -5.63 -24.77
CA GLY A 132 -22.24 -5.98 -23.35
C GLY A 132 -20.97 -6.70 -22.90
N GLN A 133 -19.83 -6.01 -22.87
CA GLN A 133 -18.68 -6.40 -22.05
C GLN A 133 -18.46 -5.33 -20.99
N GLN A 134 -18.59 -5.72 -19.73
CA GLN A 134 -18.27 -4.88 -18.58
C GLN A 134 -16.75 -4.68 -18.56
N GLN A 135 -16.27 -3.73 -19.36
CA GLN A 135 -14.85 -3.37 -19.41
C GLN A 135 -14.47 -2.89 -18.02
N CYS A 136 -13.48 -3.55 -17.41
CA CYS A 136 -12.91 -3.08 -16.16
C CYS A 136 -12.34 -1.69 -16.40
N PRO A 137 -12.63 -0.72 -15.52
CA PRO A 137 -12.11 0.63 -15.70
C PRO A 137 -10.59 0.59 -15.72
N SER A 138 -9.98 1.27 -16.68
CA SER A 138 -8.52 1.27 -16.90
C SER A 138 -8.05 2.62 -17.42
N ILE A 139 -6.75 2.90 -17.28
CA ILE A 139 -6.07 4.06 -17.88
C ILE A 139 -4.97 3.61 -18.82
N HIS A 140 -4.70 4.44 -19.83
CA HIS A 140 -3.60 4.24 -20.76
C HIS A 140 -2.50 5.27 -20.51
N ARG A 141 -1.27 4.82 -20.29
CA ARG A 141 -0.09 5.67 -20.11
C ARG A 141 0.44 6.12 -21.46
N THR A 142 -0.04 7.27 -21.93
CA THR A 142 0.30 7.83 -23.25
C THR A 142 1.50 8.79 -23.25
N ALA A 143 2.04 9.13 -22.08
CA ALA A 143 3.08 10.13 -21.94
C ALA A 143 4.10 9.75 -20.85
N THR A 144 5.28 10.36 -20.89
CA THR A 144 6.31 10.18 -19.88
C THR A 144 5.85 10.71 -18.52
N ARG A 145 5.92 9.85 -17.49
CA ARG A 145 5.76 10.23 -16.09
C ARG A 145 7.12 10.52 -15.47
N VAL A 146 7.20 11.58 -14.68
CA VAL A 146 8.34 11.90 -13.81
C VAL A 146 7.89 11.81 -12.36
N SER A 147 8.74 11.31 -11.46
CA SER A 147 8.48 11.40 -10.03
C SER A 147 9.70 11.87 -9.25
N LEU A 148 9.45 12.69 -8.24
CA LEU A 148 10.46 13.11 -7.27
C LEU A 148 10.19 12.38 -5.96
N THR A 149 11.15 11.57 -5.52
CA THR A 149 11.06 10.83 -4.26
C THR A 149 11.94 11.53 -3.21
N CYS A 150 11.31 12.03 -2.16
CA CYS A 150 11.96 12.70 -1.04
C CYS A 150 12.03 11.75 0.16
N ARG A 151 13.23 11.63 0.74
CA ARG A 151 13.52 10.75 1.88
C ARG A 151 14.42 11.47 2.88
N LEU A 152 14.26 11.16 4.16
CA LEU A 152 15.16 11.64 5.21
C LEU A 152 16.21 10.57 5.51
N VAL A 153 17.50 10.95 5.47
CA VAL A 153 18.60 10.06 5.84
C VAL A 153 19.25 10.59 7.11
N LEU A 154 19.13 9.82 8.20
CA LEU A 154 19.78 10.17 9.46
C LEU A 154 21.29 9.89 9.36
N LYS A 155 22.09 10.87 9.77
CA LYS A 155 23.55 10.73 9.77
C LYS A 155 24.00 9.86 10.94
N VAL A 156 24.62 8.72 10.65
CA VAL A 156 25.23 7.87 11.67
C VAL A 156 26.57 8.49 12.11
N HIS A 157 26.73 8.80 13.39
CA HIS A 157 27.99 9.30 13.94
C HIS A 157 28.96 8.13 14.17
N ARG A 158 30.22 8.26 13.73
CA ARG A 158 31.24 7.19 13.69
C ARG A 158 31.64 6.57 15.05
N ASN A 159 31.15 7.10 16.17
CA ASN A 159 31.61 6.71 17.51
C ASN A 159 30.53 6.02 18.37
N LEU A 160 29.48 5.44 17.77
CA LEU A 160 28.43 4.77 18.54
C LEU A 160 28.89 3.42 19.15
N PHE A 161 29.90 2.77 18.57
CA PHE A 161 30.50 1.55 19.10
C PHE A 161 31.97 1.81 19.40
N LYS A 162 32.29 2.04 20.68
CA LYS A 162 33.64 1.86 21.19
C LYS A 162 33.76 0.38 21.56
N PHE A 163 34.49 -0.37 20.75
CA PHE A 163 34.95 -1.72 21.12
C PHE A 163 36.07 -1.62 22.15
#